data_AF-A0A388TE33-F1
#
_entry.id   AF-A0A388TE33-F1
#
_cell.length_a   1.000
_cell.length_b   1.000
_cell.length_c   1.000
_cell.angle_alpha   90.00
_cell.angle_beta   90.00
_cell.angle_gamma   90.00
#
_symmetry.space_group_name_H-M   'P 1'
#
loop_
_entity.id
_entity.type
_entity.pdbx_description
1 polymer ?
#
loop_
_entity_poly.entity_id
_entity_poly.type
_entity_poly.pdbx_seq_one_letter_code
_entity_poly.pdbx_strand_id
1 'polypeptide(L)'
;MKQPNTYTQQIEKLRSRGCIIPDVEFCKEVLANINYYRLSAYFLPYKTASDKYLPNTNFNTIYRIYEFDRKLRAILFSAIEEVEITLRARLAYFHANKYGALGYKDANNFNTRHHHDKFIERINTVINDNKKVLFVQHHNKKYNGAFPIWVIIELFTFGMLSYF
;
A
#
# COMPACT_ATOMS: atom_id res chain seq x y z
N MET A 1 16.28 12.97 -20.28
CA MET A 1 15.76 12.77 -18.89
C MET A 1 15.70 14.13 -18.22
N LYS A 2 14.73 14.42 -17.33
CA LYS A 2 14.70 15.72 -16.61
C LYS A 2 15.76 15.72 -15.51
N GLN A 3 16.49 16.84 -15.37
CA GLN A 3 17.45 17.02 -14.28
C GLN A 3 16.74 17.16 -12.93
N PRO A 4 17.33 16.68 -11.82
CA PRO A 4 16.75 16.85 -10.50
C PRO A 4 16.79 18.33 -10.09
N ASN A 5 15.69 18.80 -9.50
CA ASN A 5 15.64 20.14 -8.90
C ASN A 5 16.12 20.06 -7.45
N THR A 6 17.02 20.98 -7.07
CA THR A 6 17.33 21.29 -5.66
C THR A 6 16.08 21.78 -4.92
N TYR A 7 16.08 21.75 -3.58
CA TYR A 7 14.95 22.25 -2.79
C TYR A 7 14.63 23.73 -3.10
N THR A 8 15.66 24.56 -3.28
CA THR A 8 15.48 25.96 -3.70
C THR A 8 14.79 26.05 -5.06
N GLN A 9 15.20 25.26 -6.05
CA GLN A 9 14.54 25.22 -7.36
C GLN A 9 13.10 24.70 -7.29
N GLN A 10 12.80 23.79 -6.35
CA GLN A 10 11.43 23.32 -6.12
C GLN A 10 10.55 24.42 -5.51
N ILE A 11 11.06 25.18 -4.55
CA ILE A 11 10.39 26.34 -3.94
C ILE A 11 10.09 27.40 -4.99
N GLU A 12 11.09 27.76 -5.80
CA GLU A 12 10.92 28.76 -6.88
C GLU A 12 9.93 28.28 -7.94
N LYS A 13 9.87 26.97 -8.20
CA LYS A 13 8.83 26.40 -9.06
C LYS A 13 7.43 26.56 -8.46
N LEU A 14 7.26 26.40 -7.15
CA LEU A 14 5.96 26.64 -6.50
C LEU A 14 5.57 28.12 -6.56
N ARG A 15 6.52 29.02 -6.27
CA ARG A 15 6.30 30.48 -6.36
C ARG A 15 5.96 30.95 -7.76
N SER A 16 6.73 30.53 -8.76
CA SER A 16 6.50 30.90 -10.16
C SER A 16 5.15 30.42 -10.70
N ARG A 17 4.55 29.40 -10.06
CA ARG A 17 3.18 28.95 -10.35
C ARG A 17 2.10 29.69 -9.57
N GLY A 18 2.45 30.60 -8.66
CA GLY A 18 1.49 31.41 -7.89
C GLY A 18 1.24 30.89 -6.47
N CYS A 19 2.07 29.99 -5.94
CA CYS A 19 1.94 29.55 -4.56
C CYS A 19 2.54 30.57 -3.59
N ILE A 20 1.75 30.96 -2.60
CA ILE A 20 2.18 31.80 -1.48
C ILE A 20 2.93 30.90 -0.49
N ILE A 21 4.19 31.24 -0.21
CA ILE A 21 5.06 30.54 0.72
C ILE A 21 5.51 31.56 1.77
N PRO A 22 4.78 31.70 2.89
CA PRO A 22 5.10 32.66 3.94
C PRO A 22 6.40 32.34 4.67
N ASP A 23 6.66 31.04 4.87
CA ASP A 23 7.86 30.53 5.54
C ASP A 23 8.62 29.60 4.59
N VAL A 24 9.75 30.11 4.10
CA VAL A 24 10.60 29.42 3.11
C VAL A 24 11.38 28.28 3.75
N GLU A 25 11.88 28.47 4.97
CA GLU A 25 12.66 27.44 5.65
C GLU A 25 11.75 26.27 6.04
N PHE A 26 10.56 26.55 6.55
CA PHE A 26 9.56 25.49 6.77
C PHE A 26 9.20 24.75 5.48
N CYS A 27 8.99 25.48 4.37
CA CYS A 27 8.71 24.87 3.07
C CYS A 27 9.85 23.94 2.63
N LYS A 28 11.09 24.38 2.82
CA LYS A 28 12.30 23.61 2.51
C LYS A 28 12.41 22.35 3.38
N GLU A 29 12.16 22.45 4.69
CA GLU A 29 12.12 21.30 5.61
C GLU A 29 11.05 20.28 5.19
N VAL A 30 9.85 20.76 4.84
CA VAL A 30 8.77 19.91 4.33
C VAL A 30 9.21 19.19 3.04
N LEU A 31 9.83 19.90 2.09
CA LEU A 31 10.32 19.31 0.84
C LEU A 31 11.52 18.36 1.03
N ALA A 32 12.27 18.53 2.12
CA ALA A 32 13.34 17.61 2.49
C ALA A 32 12.79 16.27 3.04
N ASN A 33 11.65 16.31 3.72
CA ASN A 33 11.02 15.13 4.33
C ASN A 33 9.91 14.50 3.45
N ILE A 34 9.33 15.27 2.54
CA ILE A 34 8.22 14.85 1.68
C ILE A 34 8.60 15.13 0.24
N ASN A 35 8.67 14.07 -0.56
CA ASN A 35 8.98 14.17 -1.98
C ASN A 35 8.04 15.16 -2.69
N TYR A 36 8.61 16.12 -3.42
CA TYR A 36 7.88 17.12 -4.19
C TYR A 36 6.76 16.52 -5.04
N TYR A 37 6.98 15.38 -5.68
CA TYR A 37 5.98 14.73 -6.52
C TYR A 37 4.73 14.35 -5.72
N ARG A 38 4.91 13.78 -4.52
CA ARG A 38 3.81 13.46 -3.61
C ARG A 38 3.07 14.72 -3.18
N LEU A 39 3.79 15.76 -2.77
CA LEU A 39 3.17 17.00 -2.32
C LEU A 39 2.43 17.71 -3.48
N SER A 40 2.99 17.65 -4.69
CA SER A 40 2.42 18.28 -5.89
C SER A 40 1.04 17.74 -6.28
N ALA A 41 0.71 16.51 -5.90
CA ALA A 41 -0.62 15.94 -6.10
C ALA A 41 -1.70 16.73 -5.33
N TYR A 42 -1.39 17.22 -4.13
CA TYR A 42 -2.32 18.01 -3.30
C TYR A 42 -2.54 19.43 -3.84
N PHE A 43 -1.70 19.88 -4.78
CA PHE A 43 -1.91 21.13 -5.51
C PHE A 43 -2.85 20.97 -6.72
N LEU A 44 -3.15 19.75 -7.18
CA LEU A 44 -3.96 19.53 -8.38
C LEU A 44 -5.34 20.19 -8.33
N PRO A 45 -6.09 20.14 -7.21
CA PRO A 45 -7.39 20.83 -7.10
C PRO A 45 -7.29 22.36 -7.19
N TYR A 46 -6.10 22.91 -6.92
CA TYR A 46 -5.82 24.33 -6.95
C TYR A 46 -5.20 24.78 -8.26
N LYS A 47 -5.09 23.90 -9.25
CA LYS A 47 -4.37 24.16 -10.49
C LYS A 47 -5.33 24.63 -11.59
N THR A 48 -4.94 25.67 -12.31
CA THR A 48 -5.65 26.18 -13.49
C THR A 48 -5.24 25.42 -14.75
N ALA A 49 -6.00 25.62 -15.83
CA ALA A 49 -5.64 25.10 -17.16
C ALA A 49 -4.26 25.59 -17.66
N SER A 50 -3.77 26.73 -17.15
CA SER A 50 -2.48 27.34 -17.53
C SER A 50 -1.28 26.88 -16.69
N ASP A 51 -1.39 25.77 -15.95
CA ASP A 51 -0.33 25.25 -15.05
C ASP A 51 0.03 26.20 -13.89
N LYS A 52 -0.81 27.21 -13.62
CA LYS A 52 -0.73 28.10 -12.45
C LYS A 52 -1.63 27.60 -11.33
N TYR A 53 -1.45 28.13 -10.13
CA TYR A 53 -2.33 27.91 -9.00
C TYR A 53 -3.39 29.01 -8.90
N LEU A 54 -4.55 28.67 -8.33
CA LEU A 54 -5.62 29.62 -8.04
C LEU A 54 -5.10 30.74 -7.12
N PRO A 55 -5.65 31.97 -7.22
CA PRO A 55 -5.32 33.05 -6.31
C PRO A 55 -5.44 32.61 -4.84
N ASN A 56 -4.53 33.10 -3.99
CA ASN A 56 -4.46 32.77 -2.56
C ASN A 56 -4.10 31.31 -2.22
N THR A 57 -3.61 30.52 -3.18
CA THR A 57 -3.08 29.18 -2.88
C THR A 57 -1.86 29.27 -1.98
N ASN A 58 -2.00 28.85 -0.73
CA ASN A 58 -0.97 28.93 0.31
C ASN A 58 -0.35 27.55 0.60
N PHE A 59 0.97 27.48 0.65
CA PHE A 59 1.71 26.26 0.94
C PHE A 59 1.29 25.58 2.25
N ASN A 60 1.07 26.37 3.31
CA ASN A 60 0.67 25.83 4.62
C ASN A 60 -0.71 25.16 4.56
N THR A 61 -1.62 25.68 3.73
CA THR A 61 -2.92 25.05 3.49
C THR A 61 -2.74 23.70 2.81
N ILE A 62 -1.92 23.62 1.76
CA ILE A 62 -1.66 22.37 1.06
C ILE A 62 -0.99 21.34 1.98
N TYR A 63 -0.01 21.78 2.78
CA TYR A 63 0.64 20.93 3.77
C TYR A 63 -0.35 20.41 4.83
N ARG A 64 -1.29 21.24 5.29
CA ARG A 64 -2.34 20.79 6.23
C ARG A 64 -3.26 19.72 5.63
N ILE A 65 -3.60 19.83 4.34
CA ILE A 65 -4.40 18.80 3.64
C ILE A 65 -3.62 17.49 3.55
N TYR A 66 -2.32 17.56 3.22
CA TYR A 66 -1.43 16.40 3.27
C TYR A 66 -1.40 15.77 4.66
N GLU A 67 -1.22 16.57 5.71
CA GLU A 67 -1.14 16.07 7.09
C GLU A 67 -2.46 15.44 7.55
N PHE A 68 -3.59 16.02 7.15
CA PHE A 68 -4.91 15.44 7.39
C PHE A 68 -5.02 14.06 6.75
N ASP A 69 -4.71 13.93 5.46
CA ASP A 69 -4.74 12.65 4.75
C ASP A 69 -3.76 11.62 5.37
N ARG A 70 -2.56 12.05 5.78
CA ARG A 70 -1.61 11.19 6.50
C ARG A 70 -2.20 10.63 7.80
N LYS A 71 -2.83 11.49 8.60
CA LYS A 71 -3.46 11.09 9.87
C LYS A 71 -4.68 10.20 9.66
N LEU A 72 -5.53 10.54 8.69
CA LEU A 72 -6.68 9.71 8.32
C LEU A 72 -6.24 8.31 7.89
N ARG A 73 -5.21 8.22 7.04
CA ARG A 73 -4.64 6.94 6.61
C ARG A 73 -4.14 6.10 7.80
N ALA A 74 -3.54 6.73 8.81
CA ALA A 74 -3.08 6.02 10.01
C ALA A 74 -4.24 5.40 10.79
N ILE A 75 -5.34 6.13 10.97
CA ILE A 75 -6.57 5.62 11.62
C ILE A 75 -7.17 4.47 10.82
N LEU A 76 -7.27 4.62 9.50
CA LEU A 76 -7.79 3.57 8.62
C LEU A 76 -6.94 2.29 8.68
N PHE A 77 -5.62 2.40 8.72
CA PHE A 77 -4.75 1.23 8.82
C PHE A 77 -4.96 0.46 10.12
N SER A 78 -5.16 1.14 11.24
CA SER A 78 -5.47 0.48 12.52
C SER A 78 -6.78 -0.32 12.44
N ALA A 79 -7.81 0.20 11.77
CA ALA A 79 -9.06 -0.54 11.58
C ALA A 79 -8.90 -1.72 10.59
N ILE A 80 -8.14 -1.53 9.51
CA ILE A 80 -7.88 -2.58 8.51
C ILE A 80 -7.13 -3.76 9.12
N GLU A 81 -6.20 -3.53 10.05
CA GLU A 81 -5.43 -4.57 10.73
C GLU A 81 -6.34 -5.59 11.46
N GLU A 82 -7.34 -5.10 12.21
CA GLU A 82 -8.29 -5.96 12.92
C GLU A 82 -9.15 -6.79 11.95
N VAL A 83 -9.60 -6.16 10.86
CA VAL A 83 -10.36 -6.83 9.80
C VAL A 83 -9.52 -7.90 9.12
N GLU A 84 -8.25 -7.61 8.83
CA GLU A 84 -7.32 -8.53 8.18
C GLU A 84 -7.14 -9.81 9.01
N ILE A 85 -6.84 -9.67 10.31
CA ILE A 85 -6.68 -10.80 11.24
C ILE A 85 -7.96 -11.65 11.29
N THR A 86 -9.12 -11.00 11.40
CA THR A 86 -10.42 -11.68 11.45
C THR A 86 -10.72 -12.44 10.16
N LEU A 87 -10.45 -11.83 9.00
CA LEU A 87 -10.64 -12.47 7.70
C LEU A 87 -9.73 -13.68 7.53
N ARG A 88 -8.43 -13.58 7.88
CA ARG A 88 -7.51 -14.72 7.85
C ARG A 88 -8.04 -15.89 8.66
N ALA A 89 -8.43 -15.64 9.90
CA ALA A 89 -8.94 -16.66 10.80
C ALA A 89 -10.20 -17.35 10.23
N ARG A 90 -11.17 -16.56 9.77
CA ARG A 90 -12.44 -17.09 9.25
C ARG A 90 -12.28 -17.86 7.94
N LEU A 91 -11.48 -17.34 7.00
CA LEU A 91 -11.22 -18.00 5.72
C LEU A 91 -10.45 -19.31 5.94
N ALA A 92 -9.39 -19.30 6.73
CA ALA A 92 -8.62 -20.50 7.01
C ALA A 92 -9.47 -21.56 7.72
N TYR A 93 -10.25 -21.17 8.73
CA TYR A 93 -11.13 -22.09 9.42
C TYR A 93 -12.15 -22.72 8.47
N PHE A 94 -12.90 -21.91 7.73
CA PHE A 94 -13.93 -22.41 6.83
C PHE A 94 -13.35 -23.32 5.75
N HIS A 95 -12.29 -22.87 5.08
CA HIS A 95 -11.70 -23.60 3.96
C HIS A 95 -11.04 -24.91 4.42
N ALA A 96 -10.36 -24.90 5.57
CA ALA A 96 -9.75 -26.11 6.14
C ALA A 96 -10.81 -27.16 6.48
N ASN A 97 -11.90 -26.76 7.13
CA ASN A 97 -12.95 -27.69 7.55
C ASN A 97 -13.74 -28.24 6.37
N LYS A 98 -13.93 -27.44 5.31
CA LYS A 98 -14.70 -27.86 4.14
C LYS A 98 -13.89 -28.66 3.12
N TYR A 99 -12.63 -28.29 2.90
CA TYR A 99 -11.82 -28.79 1.79
C TYR A 99 -10.47 -29.40 2.22
N GLY A 100 -10.19 -29.45 3.52
CA GLY A 100 -8.95 -29.96 4.08
C GLY A 100 -7.81 -28.95 4.08
N ALA A 101 -6.70 -29.34 4.71
CA ALA A 101 -5.54 -28.48 4.96
C ALA A 101 -4.95 -27.85 3.69
N LEU A 102 -4.94 -28.59 2.57
CA LEU A 102 -4.42 -28.15 1.28
C LEU A 102 -5.52 -27.85 0.26
N GLY A 103 -6.79 -27.74 0.68
CA GLY A 103 -7.92 -27.58 -0.23
C GLY A 103 -7.83 -26.34 -1.12
N TYR A 104 -7.06 -25.31 -0.73
CA TYR A 104 -6.81 -24.13 -1.57
C TYR A 104 -5.97 -24.44 -2.83
N LYS A 105 -5.29 -25.60 -2.88
CA LYS A 105 -4.53 -26.05 -4.06
C LYS A 105 -5.41 -26.70 -5.13
N ASP A 106 -6.65 -27.06 -4.82
CA ASP A 106 -7.57 -27.66 -5.77
C ASP A 106 -8.53 -26.58 -6.33
N ALA A 107 -8.45 -26.35 -7.63
CA ALA A 107 -9.25 -25.36 -8.34
C ALA A 107 -10.76 -25.64 -8.25
N ASN A 108 -11.17 -26.90 -8.09
CA ASN A 108 -12.58 -27.29 -8.00
C ASN A 108 -13.26 -26.79 -6.72
N ASN A 109 -12.48 -26.39 -5.72
CA ASN A 109 -13.00 -25.82 -4.47
C ASN A 109 -13.38 -24.34 -4.61
N PHE A 110 -13.09 -23.72 -5.76
CA PHE A 110 -13.41 -22.34 -6.08
C PHE A 110 -14.46 -22.27 -7.19
N ASN A 111 -15.12 -21.11 -7.32
CA ASN A 111 -16.06 -20.89 -8.41
C ASN A 111 -15.32 -20.68 -9.75
N THR A 112 -16.03 -20.81 -10.87
CA THR A 112 -15.46 -20.72 -12.23
C THR A 112 -14.88 -19.35 -12.60
N ARG A 113 -15.20 -18.29 -11.85
CA ARG A 113 -14.64 -16.94 -12.05
C ARG A 113 -13.35 -16.73 -11.27
N HIS A 114 -13.00 -17.63 -10.36
CA HIS A 114 -11.77 -17.54 -9.59
C HIS A 114 -10.56 -17.87 -10.46
N HIS A 115 -9.59 -16.95 -10.50
CA HIS A 115 -8.35 -17.15 -11.23
C HIS A 115 -7.36 -17.98 -10.40
N HIS A 116 -7.66 -19.27 -10.22
CA HIS A 116 -6.91 -20.17 -9.34
C HIS A 116 -5.42 -20.25 -9.69
N ASP A 117 -5.06 -20.33 -10.97
CA ASP A 117 -3.65 -20.36 -11.38
C ASP A 117 -2.87 -19.13 -10.91
N LYS A 118 -3.46 -17.93 -11.07
CA LYS A 118 -2.86 -16.67 -10.61
C LYS A 118 -2.80 -16.60 -9.07
N PHE A 119 -3.78 -17.19 -8.40
CA PHE A 119 -3.78 -17.27 -6.94
C PHE A 119 -2.63 -18.17 -6.45
N ILE A 120 -2.43 -19.34 -7.07
CA ILE A 120 -1.30 -20.23 -6.76
C ILE A 120 0.05 -19.60 -7.10
N GLU A 121 0.17 -18.89 -8.22
CA GLU A 121 1.38 -18.14 -8.58
C GLU A 121 1.75 -17.11 -7.50
N ARG A 122 0.76 -16.35 -7.00
CA ARG A 122 0.95 -15.41 -5.89
C ARG A 122 1.37 -16.11 -4.61
N ILE A 123 0.74 -17.25 -4.27
CA ILE A 123 1.13 -18.06 -3.11
C ILE A 123 2.60 -18.47 -3.20
N ASN A 124 3.04 -18.98 -4.35
CA ASN A 124 4.43 -19.39 -4.54
C ASN A 124 5.40 -18.21 -4.43
N THR A 125 4.99 -17.04 -4.94
CA THR A 125 5.75 -15.80 -4.82
C THR A 125 5.92 -15.40 -3.36
N VAL A 126 4.83 -15.33 -2.58
CA VAL A 126 4.92 -14.95 -1.16
C VAL A 126 5.70 -15.97 -0.32
N ILE A 127 5.63 -17.27 -0.63
CA ILE A 127 6.46 -18.30 0.02
C ILE A 127 7.95 -18.02 -0.26
N ASN A 128 8.31 -17.74 -1.51
CA ASN A 128 9.69 -17.46 -1.89
C ASN A 128 10.22 -16.17 -1.26
N ASP A 129 9.43 -15.10 -1.28
CA ASP A 129 9.79 -13.80 -0.69
C ASP A 129 10.00 -13.92 0.83
N ASN A 130 9.26 -14.84 1.48
CA ASN A 130 9.33 -15.10 2.91
C ASN A 130 10.15 -16.35 3.27
N LYS A 131 11.01 -16.87 2.39
CA LYS A 131 11.80 -18.11 2.63
C LYS A 131 12.73 -18.09 3.85
N LYS A 132 13.02 -16.90 4.39
CA LYS A 132 13.83 -16.72 5.60
C LYS A 132 13.01 -16.77 6.90
N VAL A 133 11.68 -16.70 6.81
CA VAL A 133 10.79 -16.76 7.97
C VAL A 133 10.79 -18.18 8.53
N LEU A 134 10.90 -18.31 9.86
CA LEU A 134 11.13 -19.59 10.54
C LEU A 134 10.05 -20.65 10.23
N PHE A 135 8.76 -20.28 10.26
CA PHE A 135 7.69 -21.23 9.97
C PHE A 135 7.68 -21.67 8.50
N VAL A 136 8.14 -20.80 7.59
CA VAL A 136 8.28 -21.12 6.16
C VAL A 136 9.40 -22.13 5.94
N GLN A 137 10.55 -21.90 6.58
CA GLN A 137 11.67 -22.86 6.55
C GLN A 137 11.27 -24.21 7.14
N HIS A 138 10.53 -24.19 8.25
CA HIS A 138 10.02 -25.40 8.90
C HIS A 138 9.14 -26.21 7.93
N HIS A 139 8.18 -25.59 7.26
CA HIS A 139 7.28 -26.29 6.34
C HIS A 139 7.97 -26.75 5.05
N ASN A 140 8.92 -25.98 4.53
CA ASN A 140 9.71 -26.42 3.39
C ASN A 140 10.58 -27.64 3.74
N LYS A 141 11.22 -27.67 4.91
CA LYS A 141 12.11 -28.77 5.32
C LYS A 141 11.37 -30.02 5.80
N LYS A 142 10.33 -29.84 6.63
CA LYS A 142 9.64 -30.94 7.31
C LYS A 142 8.44 -31.49 6.54
N TYR A 143 7.78 -30.64 5.76
CA TYR A 143 6.53 -30.97 5.08
C TYR A 143 6.64 -30.84 3.55
N ASN A 144 7.85 -30.82 3.00
CA ASN A 144 8.12 -30.70 1.55
C ASN A 144 7.36 -29.54 0.88
N GLY A 145 7.20 -28.41 1.58
CA GLY A 145 6.47 -27.25 1.06
C GLY A 145 4.94 -27.43 1.04
N ALA A 146 4.40 -28.41 1.78
CA ALA A 146 3.00 -28.47 2.09
C ALA A 146 2.67 -27.49 3.23
N PHE A 147 1.99 -26.40 2.88
CA PHE A 147 1.51 -25.41 3.83
C PHE A 147 0.01 -25.57 4.03
N PRO A 148 -0.46 -25.97 5.22
CA PRO A 148 -1.89 -25.91 5.55
C PRO A 148 -2.44 -24.49 5.40
N ILE A 149 -3.73 -24.36 5.10
CA ILE A 149 -4.35 -23.05 4.83
C ILE A 149 -4.19 -22.06 6.01
N TRP A 150 -4.29 -22.53 7.26
CA TRP A 150 -4.08 -21.71 8.46
C TRP A 150 -2.62 -21.28 8.67
N VAL A 151 -1.67 -21.85 7.94
CA VAL A 151 -0.26 -21.42 7.95
C VAL A 151 0.01 -20.48 6.78
N ILE A 152 -0.43 -20.83 5.57
CA ILE A 152 -0.11 -20.04 4.38
C ILE A 152 -0.82 -18.67 4.38
N ILE A 153 -2.01 -18.59 4.97
CA ILE A 153 -2.81 -17.36 5.02
C ILE A 153 -2.13 -16.24 5.81
N GLU A 154 -1.22 -16.57 6.73
CA GLU A 154 -0.42 -15.61 7.50
C GLU A 154 0.58 -14.85 6.62
N LEU A 155 0.87 -15.35 5.41
CA LEU A 155 1.67 -14.62 4.41
C LEU A 155 0.81 -13.72 3.50
N PHE A 156 -0.52 -13.78 3.58
CA PHE A 156 -1.39 -13.05 2.65
C PHE A 156 -1.57 -11.62 3.12
N THR A 157 -1.38 -10.65 2.23
CA THR A 157 -1.81 -9.27 2.50
C THR A 157 -3.34 -9.15 2.39
N PHE A 158 -3.93 -8.06 2.90
CA PHE A 158 -5.34 -7.74 2.67
C PHE A 158 -5.75 -7.86 1.19
N GLY A 159 -4.88 -7.44 0.27
CA GLY A 159 -5.09 -7.58 -1.17
C GLY A 159 -5.22 -9.04 -1.59
N MET A 160 -4.36 -9.94 -1.11
CA MET A 160 -4.50 -11.38 -1.40
C MET A 160 -5.78 -11.98 -0.82
N LEU A 161 -6.20 -11.56 0.38
CA LEU A 161 -7.46 -12.03 0.97
C LEU A 161 -8.68 -11.66 0.12
N SER A 162 -8.64 -10.53 -0.60
CA SER A 162 -9.71 -10.12 -1.51
C SER A 162 -9.82 -10.98 -2.79
N TYR A 163 -8.78 -11.74 -3.12
CA TYR A 163 -8.76 -12.65 -4.27
C TYR A 163 -9.06 -14.10 -3.91
N PHE A 164 -9.18 -14.42 -2.61
CA PHE A 164 -9.55 -15.75 -2.12
C PHE A 164 -11.05 -16.00 -2.35
#